data_AF-A0A2G1WBT6-F1
#
_entry.id   AF-A0A2G1WBT6-F1
#
_cell.length_a   1.000
_cell.length_b   1.000
_cell.length_c   1.000
_cell.angle_alpha   90.00
_cell.angle_beta   90.00
_cell.angle_gamma   90.00
#
_symmetry.space_group_name_H-M   'P 1'
#
loop_
_entity.id
_entity.type
_entity.pdbx_description
1 polymer ?
#
loop_
_entity_poly.entity_id
_entity_poly.type
_entity_poly.pdbx_seq_one_letter_code
_entity_poly.pdbx_strand_id
1 'polypeptide(L)'
;MTQCKNQMNRRACLRSLVGSGAGVVAVAGASLPLGNAFAQDGSPNEATDGATDGTVQPPLDASPVAAAQVDLTVPQTTRWRLGVNIDTPVTITSGLATFPVFMDWPEQKVSVTGRTVDGRVGNVAVRELDGARQVVVAIPRLTSGGTVQVEVEMEVVRQPIVAPTETGDLIVPARLPREMRAYMGNSPMIDATNPAIRALSRELAGDAPESDWEKVRQIYDVVRDKVRYQEGPIRDASDALKTGIGDCEDMTSLFVALCRNAGIPARMVWIPGHCYPEFYLEPKDAKPERGELAGTWYPCQAAGTEQFGGMLESRPVLQKGDRFRVPEQRTPVRYVAEFFRCDRQGSKAPRVEFVRKPV
;
A
#
# COMPACT_ATOMS: atom_id res chain seq x y z
N MET A 1 -18.10 18.68 -17.24
CA MET A 1 -17.02 17.68 -17.14
C MET A 1 -15.74 18.42 -16.82
N THR A 2 -15.34 18.43 -15.54
CA THR A 2 -14.10 19.11 -15.12
C THR A 2 -13.50 18.27 -14.00
N GLN A 3 -12.44 17.52 -14.32
CA GLN A 3 -11.64 16.79 -13.33
C GLN A 3 -10.94 17.81 -12.44
N CYS A 4 -11.25 17.79 -11.15
CA CYS A 4 -10.51 18.57 -10.16
C CYS A 4 -9.27 17.75 -9.76
N LYS A 5 -8.11 18.11 -10.30
CA LYS A 5 -6.81 17.65 -9.79
C LYS A 5 -6.49 18.48 -8.56
N ASN A 6 -6.36 17.84 -7.40
CA ASN A 6 -5.62 18.41 -6.28
C ASN A 6 -4.96 17.27 -5.49
N GLN A 7 -3.66 17.08 -5.73
CA GLN A 7 -2.77 16.41 -4.78
C GLN A 7 -2.54 17.40 -3.62
N MET A 8 -2.90 17.01 -2.41
CA MET A 8 -2.58 17.77 -1.20
C MET A 8 -1.71 16.91 -0.28
N ASN A 9 -0.44 17.31 -0.21
CA ASN A 9 0.50 17.01 0.86
C ASN A 9 -0.14 17.22 2.24
N ARG A 10 0.04 16.28 3.18
CA ARG A 10 -0.27 16.53 4.60
C ARG A 10 0.80 15.94 5.52
N ARG A 11 1.43 16.84 6.28
CA ARG A 11 2.19 16.58 7.51
C ARG A 11 1.47 17.21 8.71
N ALA A 12 1.63 16.55 9.86
CA ALA A 12 1.46 17.00 11.27
C ALA A 12 0.01 17.31 11.73
N CYS A 13 -0.43 17.04 12.97
CA CYS A 13 0.26 16.81 14.24
C CYS A 13 -0.68 16.07 15.22
N LEU A 14 -0.14 15.23 16.11
CA LEU A 14 -0.82 14.69 17.31
C LEU A 14 -0.34 15.45 18.57
N ARG A 15 -1.26 15.81 19.45
CA ARG A 15 -1.03 15.98 20.89
C ARG A 15 -2.23 15.39 21.63
N SER A 16 -2.00 14.44 22.52
CA SER A 16 -2.99 13.98 23.49
C SER A 16 -2.35 13.74 24.85
N LEU A 17 -3.10 14.10 25.88
CA LEU A 17 -2.81 13.97 27.30
C LEU A 17 -2.85 12.50 27.75
N VAL A 18 -2.02 12.20 28.76
CA VAL A 18 -1.87 10.89 29.40
C VAL A 18 -2.89 10.74 30.53
N GLY A 19 -3.55 9.58 30.58
CA GLY A 19 -4.29 9.09 31.73
C GLY A 19 -4.14 7.57 31.82
N SER A 20 -3.29 7.11 32.74
CA SER A 20 -2.98 5.70 32.97
C SER A 20 -4.08 4.99 33.75
N GLY A 21 -4.43 3.77 33.34
CA GLY A 21 -5.27 2.85 34.11
C GLY A 21 -5.19 1.45 33.53
N ALA A 22 -4.37 0.59 34.13
CA ALA A 22 -4.17 -0.79 33.73
C ALA A 22 -5.34 -1.70 34.16
N GLY A 23 -5.69 -2.66 33.30
CA GLY A 23 -6.64 -3.73 33.60
C GLY A 23 -6.69 -4.75 32.46
N VAL A 24 -5.96 -5.86 32.61
CA VAL A 24 -5.96 -7.00 31.70
C VAL A 24 -7.20 -7.85 31.98
N VAL A 25 -8.06 -8.05 30.97
CA VAL A 25 -9.01 -9.17 30.93
C VAL A 25 -9.02 -9.73 29.51
N ALA A 26 -8.61 -10.98 29.39
CA ALA A 26 -8.72 -11.75 28.16
C ALA A 26 -10.19 -12.15 27.94
N VAL A 27 -10.74 -11.83 26.77
CA VAL A 27 -12.01 -12.39 26.30
C VAL A 27 -11.82 -12.88 24.88
N ALA A 28 -12.04 -14.18 24.69
CA ALA A 28 -12.12 -14.82 23.39
C ALA A 28 -13.27 -14.21 22.58
N GLY A 29 -12.96 -13.56 21.46
CA GLY A 29 -13.93 -12.95 20.56
C GLY A 29 -14.05 -13.75 19.26
N ALA A 30 -15.25 -14.29 19.01
CA ALA A 30 -15.61 -14.98 17.79
C ALA A 30 -15.49 -14.07 16.55
N SER A 31 -14.96 -14.59 15.45
CA SER A 31 -14.89 -13.90 14.16
C SER A 31 -16.29 -13.71 13.56
N LEU A 32 -16.70 -12.47 13.32
CA LEU A 32 -17.94 -12.16 12.61
C LEU A 32 -17.69 -12.04 11.10
N PRO A 33 -18.38 -12.82 10.25
CA PRO A 33 -18.32 -12.63 8.81
C PRO A 33 -18.97 -11.30 8.41
N LEU A 34 -18.42 -10.64 7.38
CA LEU A 34 -18.85 -9.33 6.84
C LEU A 34 -20.35 -9.25 6.43
N GLY A 35 -21.04 -10.39 6.28
CA GLY A 35 -22.17 -10.52 5.36
C GLY A 35 -23.59 -10.24 5.85
N ASN A 36 -23.87 -10.04 7.14
CA ASN A 36 -25.25 -9.87 7.60
C ASN A 36 -25.37 -8.95 8.83
N ALA A 37 -26.49 -8.23 8.90
CA ALA A 37 -26.98 -7.36 9.98
C ALA A 37 -26.56 -5.88 9.91
N PHE A 38 -27.24 -5.14 9.02
CA PHE A 38 -27.49 -3.71 9.19
C PHE A 38 -28.91 -3.56 9.75
N ALA A 39 -29.04 -3.33 11.05
CA ALA A 39 -30.29 -2.91 11.70
C ALA A 39 -29.96 -1.77 12.67
N GLN A 40 -30.71 -0.69 12.55
CA GLN A 40 -30.50 0.60 13.20
C GLN A 40 -31.12 0.64 14.60
N ASP A 41 -30.47 1.40 15.48
CA ASP A 41 -31.01 2.26 16.55
C ASP A 41 -29.77 2.95 17.16
N GLY A 42 -29.64 4.23 17.51
CA GLY A 42 -30.54 5.35 17.75
C GLY A 42 -29.77 6.23 18.77
N SER A 43 -29.48 7.49 18.40
CA SER A 43 -28.69 8.53 19.10
C SER A 43 -29.27 8.93 20.51
N PRO A 44 -28.83 9.99 21.26
CA PRO A 44 -27.92 11.11 20.91
C PRO A 44 -27.05 11.81 22.00
N ASN A 45 -26.26 12.79 21.50
CA ASN A 45 -25.95 14.14 22.05
C ASN A 45 -24.83 14.30 23.11
N GLU A 46 -24.05 15.40 23.20
CA GLU A 46 -24.09 16.77 22.63
C GLU A 46 -22.74 17.51 22.91
N ALA A 47 -22.39 18.51 22.07
CA ALA A 47 -21.81 19.85 22.38
C ALA A 47 -20.50 20.03 23.21
N THR A 48 -19.61 21.02 23.05
CA THR A 48 -19.49 22.26 22.23
C THR A 48 -18.07 22.88 22.36
N ASP A 49 -17.65 23.58 21.30
CA ASP A 49 -16.95 24.88 21.17
C ASP A 49 -15.67 25.29 21.94
N GLY A 50 -14.79 25.99 21.22
CA GLY A 50 -13.95 27.06 21.78
C GLY A 50 -12.62 27.34 21.07
N ALA A 51 -12.54 28.43 20.31
CA ALA A 51 -11.41 28.87 19.49
C ALA A 51 -10.26 29.56 20.27
N THR A 52 -9.04 29.63 19.70
CA THR A 52 -8.32 30.88 19.32
C THR A 52 -6.88 30.64 18.81
N ASP A 53 -6.44 31.63 18.02
CA ASP A 53 -5.30 31.79 17.13
C ASP A 53 -3.93 31.98 17.84
N GLY A 54 -2.82 31.72 17.14
CA GLY A 54 -1.46 31.97 17.64
C GLY A 54 -0.34 31.26 16.87
N THR A 55 0.11 31.86 15.77
CA THR A 55 1.36 31.52 15.06
C THR A 55 2.61 31.82 15.89
N VAL A 56 3.35 30.78 16.29
CA VAL A 56 4.78 30.84 16.65
C VAL A 56 5.44 29.51 16.24
N GLN A 57 6.39 29.55 15.30
CA GLN A 57 7.30 28.42 15.03
C GLN A 57 8.44 28.42 16.08
N PRO A 58 8.77 27.27 16.70
CA PRO A 58 10.03 27.10 17.39
C PRO A 58 11.02 26.20 16.61
N PRO A 59 12.33 26.29 16.90
CA PRO A 59 13.37 25.56 16.19
C PRO A 59 13.42 24.07 16.60
N LEU A 60 13.82 23.21 15.66
CA LEU A 60 13.99 21.78 15.86
C LEU A 60 15.38 21.50 16.45
N ASP A 61 15.49 21.54 17.78
CA ASP A 61 16.58 20.86 18.49
C ASP A 61 16.21 19.38 18.70
N ALA A 62 17.12 18.51 18.26
CA ALA A 62 17.02 17.08 18.37
C ALA A 62 17.22 16.62 19.83
N SER A 63 16.23 15.93 20.39
CA SER A 63 16.44 14.98 21.46
C SER A 63 15.55 13.75 21.22
N PRO A 64 16.12 12.53 21.24
CA PRO A 64 15.39 11.32 20.92
C PRO A 64 14.49 10.95 22.10
N VAL A 65 13.17 10.95 21.88
CA VAL A 65 12.29 10.11 22.68
C VAL A 65 12.68 8.67 22.33
N ALA A 66 13.18 7.92 23.31
CA ALA A 66 13.58 6.54 23.12
C ALA A 66 12.41 5.74 22.53
N ALA A 67 12.49 5.46 21.22
CA ALA A 67 11.64 4.46 20.58
C ALA A 67 11.98 3.14 21.26
N ALA A 68 11.00 2.52 21.91
CA ALA A 68 11.16 1.15 22.37
C ALA A 68 11.68 0.33 21.19
N GLN A 69 12.82 -0.34 21.38
CA GLN A 69 13.47 -1.10 20.32
C GLN A 69 12.58 -2.30 20.02
N VAL A 70 11.74 -2.18 18.99
CA VAL A 70 10.86 -3.25 18.54
C VAL A 70 11.73 -4.33 17.92
N ASP A 71 11.64 -5.55 18.43
CA ASP A 71 12.26 -6.71 17.80
C ASP A 71 11.48 -7.05 16.53
N LEU A 72 12.06 -6.69 15.38
CA LEU A 72 11.47 -6.95 14.07
C LEU A 72 11.64 -8.40 13.61
N THR A 73 12.13 -9.30 14.46
CA THR A 73 12.23 -10.74 14.19
C THR A 73 11.06 -11.54 14.76
N VAL A 74 10.19 -10.91 15.56
CA VAL A 74 8.94 -11.49 16.05
C VAL A 74 7.72 -10.87 15.36
N PRO A 75 6.60 -11.62 15.23
CA PRO A 75 5.38 -11.08 14.63
C PRO A 75 4.91 -9.81 15.34
N GLN A 76 4.55 -8.79 14.56
CA GLN A 76 4.10 -7.50 15.04
C GLN A 76 2.60 -7.34 14.83
N THR A 77 1.88 -6.96 15.89
CA THR A 77 0.45 -6.67 15.82
C THR A 77 0.23 -5.18 15.84
N THR A 78 -0.49 -4.65 14.85
CA THR A 78 -0.90 -3.24 14.79
C THR A 78 -2.39 -3.12 14.57
N ARG A 79 -3.00 -2.06 15.11
CA ARG A 79 -4.40 -1.74 14.86
C ARG A 79 -4.51 -0.47 14.04
N TRP A 80 -5.43 -0.48 13.10
CA TRP A 80 -5.59 0.59 12.13
C TRP A 80 -7.05 0.92 11.92
N ARG A 81 -7.32 2.21 11.75
CA ARG A 81 -8.61 2.71 11.27
C ARG A 81 -8.46 3.19 9.83
N LEU A 82 -9.32 2.67 8.96
CA LEU A 82 -9.41 3.05 7.55
C LEU A 82 -10.83 3.48 7.23
N GLY A 83 -11.02 4.50 6.40
CA GLY A 83 -12.37 4.96 6.10
C GLY A 83 -12.47 6.23 5.30
N VAL A 84 -13.69 6.74 5.23
CA VAL A 84 -14.02 8.01 4.61
C VAL A 84 -15.08 8.74 5.43
N ASN A 85 -14.79 10.01 5.70
CA ASN A 85 -15.68 10.95 6.37
C ASN A 85 -16.03 12.07 5.39
N ILE A 86 -17.31 12.34 5.24
CA ILE A 86 -17.83 13.29 4.25
C ILE A 86 -18.79 14.24 4.95
N ASP A 87 -18.54 15.53 4.80
CA ASP A 87 -19.49 16.59 5.13
C ASP A 87 -19.77 17.44 3.88
N THR A 88 -21.02 17.85 3.67
CA THR A 88 -21.39 18.57 2.45
C THR A 88 -22.22 19.83 2.71
N PRO A 89 -21.80 20.99 2.17
CA PRO A 89 -22.58 22.24 2.23
C PRO A 89 -23.65 22.33 1.13
N VAL A 90 -23.80 21.31 0.29
CA VAL A 90 -24.75 21.22 -0.82
C VAL A 90 -25.37 19.83 -0.87
N THR A 91 -26.51 19.69 -1.54
CA THR A 91 -27.02 18.34 -1.83
C THR A 91 -26.11 17.67 -2.86
N ILE A 92 -25.68 16.45 -2.57
CA ILE A 92 -24.96 15.59 -3.51
C ILE A 92 -25.80 14.36 -3.87
N THR A 93 -25.64 13.88 -5.10
CA THR A 93 -26.25 12.64 -5.61
C THR A 93 -25.21 11.80 -6.32
N SER A 94 -25.53 10.53 -6.58
CA SER A 94 -24.64 9.62 -7.32
C SER A 94 -23.23 9.52 -6.70
N GLY A 95 -23.14 9.68 -5.38
CA GLY A 95 -21.88 9.68 -4.66
C GLY A 95 -21.26 8.28 -4.64
N LEU A 96 -19.95 8.22 -4.86
CA LEU A 96 -19.16 7.00 -4.77
C LEU A 96 -17.84 7.34 -4.09
N ALA A 97 -17.57 6.70 -2.95
CA ALA A 97 -16.27 6.71 -2.31
C ALA A 97 -15.66 5.31 -2.33
N THR A 98 -14.36 5.20 -2.56
CA THR A 98 -13.62 3.94 -2.39
C THR A 98 -12.34 4.18 -1.65
N PHE A 99 -11.92 3.24 -0.81
CA PHE A 99 -10.62 3.28 -0.14
C PHE A 99 -10.06 1.87 0.00
N PRO A 100 -8.73 1.68 -0.14
CA PRO A 100 -8.09 0.39 0.03
C PRO A 100 -8.11 -0.03 1.51
N VAL A 101 -8.18 -1.34 1.74
CA VAL A 101 -8.12 -1.95 3.09
C VAL A 101 -7.12 -3.07 3.11
N PHE A 102 -6.61 -3.40 4.30
CA PHE A 102 -5.68 -4.51 4.46
C PHE A 102 -6.33 -5.84 4.11
N MET A 103 -5.52 -6.78 3.63
CA MET A 103 -5.91 -8.14 3.32
C MET A 103 -4.84 -9.13 3.75
N ASP A 104 -5.22 -10.41 3.76
CA ASP A 104 -4.30 -11.50 4.09
C ASP A 104 -3.21 -11.65 3.02
N TRP A 105 -1.99 -11.91 3.47
CA TRP A 105 -0.83 -12.31 2.68
C TRP A 105 -0.14 -13.49 3.39
N PRO A 106 0.77 -14.23 2.73
CA PRO A 106 1.52 -15.30 3.41
C PRO A 106 2.15 -14.85 4.73
N GLU A 107 2.69 -13.63 4.76
CA GLU A 107 3.35 -13.03 5.90
C GLU A 107 2.44 -12.08 6.73
N GLN A 108 1.13 -12.04 6.46
CA GLN A 108 0.20 -11.12 7.13
C GLN A 108 -1.19 -11.69 7.32
N LYS A 109 -1.72 -11.58 8.54
CA LYS A 109 -3.12 -11.89 8.86
C LYS A 109 -3.89 -10.66 9.30
N VAL A 110 -5.11 -10.52 8.80
CA VAL A 110 -5.97 -9.36 9.04
C VAL A 110 -7.30 -9.76 9.65
N SER A 111 -7.66 -9.13 10.76
CA SER A 111 -8.93 -9.30 11.45
C SER A 111 -9.67 -7.96 11.54
N VAL A 112 -10.96 -7.94 11.21
CA VAL A 112 -11.79 -6.73 11.41
C VAL A 112 -12.26 -6.69 12.87
N THR A 113 -11.88 -5.64 13.60
CA THR A 113 -12.17 -5.48 15.02
C THR A 113 -13.30 -4.49 15.30
N GLY A 114 -13.62 -3.61 14.35
CA GLY A 114 -14.67 -2.60 14.49
C GLY A 114 -15.15 -2.08 13.14
N ARG A 115 -16.38 -1.56 13.11
CA ARG A 115 -16.96 -0.90 11.94
C ARG A 115 -17.87 0.22 12.40
N THR A 116 -17.83 1.32 11.66
CA THR A 116 -18.70 2.48 11.84
C THR A 116 -19.34 2.82 10.51
N VAL A 117 -20.67 2.96 10.49
CA VAL A 117 -21.43 3.42 9.33
C VAL A 117 -22.50 4.38 9.83
N ASP A 118 -22.14 5.66 9.85
CA ASP A 118 -23.02 6.74 10.27
C ASP A 118 -23.45 7.60 9.10
N GLY A 119 -24.71 8.05 9.12
CA GLY A 119 -25.32 8.79 8.02
C GLY A 119 -26.00 7.89 6.97
N ARG A 120 -26.69 8.53 6.01
CA ARG A 120 -27.50 7.82 5.01
C ARG A 120 -26.64 7.40 3.82
N VAL A 121 -26.10 6.19 3.89
CA VAL A 121 -25.43 5.51 2.76
C VAL A 121 -26.38 4.56 2.04
N GLY A 122 -26.07 4.23 0.79
CA GLY A 122 -26.80 3.23 0.01
C GLY A 122 -26.27 1.83 0.27
N ASN A 123 -25.10 1.52 -0.28
CA ASN A 123 -24.45 0.22 -0.11
C ASN A 123 -22.99 0.41 0.30
N VAL A 124 -22.50 -0.45 1.19
CA VAL A 124 -21.08 -0.57 1.54
C VAL A 124 -20.64 -1.98 1.19
N ALA A 125 -19.80 -2.12 0.17
CA ALA A 125 -19.35 -3.41 -0.34
C ALA A 125 -17.83 -3.53 -0.32
N VAL A 126 -17.33 -4.75 -0.15
CA VAL A 126 -15.92 -5.08 -0.36
C VAL A 126 -15.73 -5.50 -1.81
N ARG A 127 -14.70 -4.95 -2.47
CA ARG A 127 -14.29 -5.31 -3.82
C ARG A 127 -12.88 -5.89 -3.77
N GLU A 128 -12.73 -7.11 -4.26
CA GLU A 128 -11.43 -7.74 -4.48
C GLU A 128 -10.88 -7.31 -5.85
N LEU A 129 -9.61 -6.95 -5.88
CA LEU A 129 -8.82 -6.68 -7.07
C LEU A 129 -7.63 -7.63 -7.08
N ASP A 130 -6.99 -7.80 -8.23
CA ASP A 130 -5.73 -8.54 -8.30
C ASP A 130 -4.66 -7.81 -7.51
N GLY A 131 -4.36 -8.32 -6.31
CA GLY A 131 -3.34 -7.78 -5.43
C GLY A 131 -3.79 -6.65 -4.48
N ALA A 132 -5.08 -6.30 -4.42
CA ALA A 132 -5.60 -5.26 -3.54
C ALA A 132 -7.05 -5.52 -3.14
N ARG A 133 -7.49 -4.94 -2.02
CA ARG A 133 -8.89 -4.97 -1.57
C ARG A 133 -9.38 -3.55 -1.31
N GLN A 134 -10.60 -3.23 -1.75
CA GLN A 134 -11.22 -1.93 -1.51
C GLN A 134 -12.56 -2.07 -0.79
N VAL A 135 -12.90 -1.07 0.01
CA VAL A 135 -14.29 -0.80 0.40
C VAL A 135 -14.88 0.21 -0.58
N VAL A 136 -16.13 -0.03 -0.99
CA VAL A 136 -16.89 0.79 -1.93
C VAL A 136 -18.16 1.27 -1.24
N VAL A 137 -18.28 2.59 -1.08
CA VAL A 137 -19.40 3.26 -0.43
C VAL A 137 -20.22 4.00 -1.48
N ALA A 138 -21.44 3.52 -1.73
CA ALA A 138 -22.41 4.21 -2.55
C ALA A 138 -23.23 5.18 -1.69
N ILE A 139 -23.36 6.42 -2.14
CA ILE A 139 -24.07 7.51 -1.46
C ILE A 139 -25.10 8.05 -2.45
N PRO A 140 -26.30 7.44 -2.55
CA PRO A 140 -27.29 7.81 -3.56
C PRO A 140 -27.69 9.29 -3.46
N ARG A 141 -27.84 9.78 -2.23
CA ARG A 141 -28.14 11.18 -1.94
C ARG A 141 -27.69 11.55 -0.51
N LEU A 142 -27.05 12.70 -0.36
CA LEU A 142 -26.76 13.34 0.92
C LEU A 142 -27.18 14.80 0.81
N THR A 143 -28.10 15.24 1.68
CA THR A 143 -28.64 16.61 1.66
C THR A 143 -27.62 17.61 2.17
N SER A 144 -27.81 18.90 1.85
CA SER A 144 -27.00 19.98 2.41
C SER A 144 -26.97 19.93 3.94
N GLY A 145 -25.79 20.09 4.53
CA GLY A 145 -25.53 19.94 5.97
C GLY A 145 -25.41 18.49 6.44
N GLY A 146 -25.59 17.52 5.54
CA GLY A 146 -25.49 16.10 5.88
C GLY A 146 -24.04 15.63 6.04
N THR A 147 -23.87 14.61 6.87
CA THR A 147 -22.60 13.92 7.11
C THR A 147 -22.73 12.43 6.83
N VAL A 148 -21.61 11.81 6.45
CA VAL A 148 -21.42 10.37 6.33
C VAL A 148 -20.08 10.01 6.92
N GLN A 149 -20.02 8.95 7.73
CA GLN A 149 -18.78 8.36 8.24
C GLN A 149 -18.84 6.86 7.99
N VAL A 150 -17.89 6.35 7.22
CA VAL A 150 -17.73 4.91 6.99
C VAL A 150 -16.30 4.53 7.30
N GLU A 151 -16.10 3.83 8.41
CA GLU A 151 -14.79 3.43 8.91
C GLU A 151 -14.77 1.94 9.27
N VAL A 152 -13.61 1.32 9.10
CA VAL A 152 -13.31 -0.05 9.54
C VAL A 152 -12.06 0.00 10.40
N GLU A 153 -12.11 -0.69 11.53
CA GLU A 153 -10.95 -0.94 12.37
C GLU A 153 -10.46 -2.36 12.11
N MET A 154 -9.15 -2.49 11.89
CA MET A 154 -8.52 -3.75 11.54
C MET A 154 -7.30 -3.96 12.43
N GLU A 155 -7.17 -5.17 12.96
CA GLU A 155 -5.95 -5.68 13.55
C GLU A 155 -5.17 -6.43 12.47
N VAL A 156 -3.88 -6.12 12.36
CA VAL A 156 -2.96 -6.70 11.39
C VAL A 156 -1.78 -7.32 12.12
N VAL A 157 -1.62 -8.62 11.97
CA VAL A 157 -0.46 -9.38 12.45
C VAL A 157 0.50 -9.56 11.27
N ARG A 158 1.69 -8.97 11.35
CA ARG A 158 2.73 -8.99 10.32
C ARG A 158 3.90 -9.86 10.79
N GLN A 159 4.21 -10.90 10.04
CA GLN A 159 5.38 -11.74 10.28
C GLN A 159 6.59 -11.17 9.51
N PRO A 160 7.79 -11.16 10.11
CA PRO A 160 8.99 -10.80 9.37
C PRO A 160 9.35 -11.89 8.37
N ILE A 161 9.98 -11.46 7.27
CA ILE A 161 10.49 -12.38 6.25
C ILE A 161 12.00 -12.50 6.46
N VAL A 162 12.46 -13.71 6.77
CA VAL A 162 13.89 -14.01 6.91
C VAL A 162 14.43 -14.41 5.55
N ALA A 163 15.61 -13.89 5.20
CA ALA A 163 16.27 -14.25 3.96
C ALA A 163 16.68 -15.74 3.97
N PRO A 164 16.54 -16.46 2.86
CA PRO A 164 17.00 -17.85 2.76
C PRO A 164 18.52 -17.91 2.90
N THR A 165 19.01 -18.95 3.59
CA THR A 165 20.45 -19.24 3.71
C THR A 165 20.98 -20.08 2.55
N GLU A 166 20.11 -20.90 1.94
CA GLU A 166 20.44 -21.77 0.80
C GLU A 166 19.70 -21.26 -0.44
N THR A 167 20.46 -20.81 -1.44
CA THR A 167 19.92 -20.14 -2.63
C THR A 167 20.35 -20.77 -3.94
N GLY A 168 21.29 -21.73 -3.91
CA GLY A 168 21.87 -22.35 -5.12
C GLY A 168 20.86 -23.11 -6.00
N ASP A 169 19.76 -23.59 -5.41
CA ASP A 169 18.69 -24.28 -6.13
C ASP A 169 17.49 -23.37 -6.45
N LEU A 170 17.56 -22.07 -6.16
CA LEU A 170 16.52 -21.11 -6.54
C LEU A 170 16.73 -20.65 -7.98
N ILE A 171 15.73 -20.90 -8.82
CA ILE A 171 15.77 -20.60 -10.26
C ILE A 171 14.64 -19.67 -10.68
N VAL A 172 14.85 -18.94 -11.76
CA VAL A 172 13.79 -18.23 -12.48
C VAL A 172 12.92 -19.28 -13.17
N PRO A 173 11.59 -19.25 -12.97
CA PRO A 173 10.69 -20.24 -13.54
C PRO A 173 10.74 -20.22 -15.08
N ALA A 174 11.01 -21.38 -15.68
CA ALA A 174 11.06 -21.52 -17.14
C ALA A 174 9.68 -21.31 -17.81
N ARG A 175 8.59 -21.56 -17.07
CA ARG A 175 7.22 -21.35 -17.54
C ARG A 175 6.39 -20.69 -16.45
N LEU A 176 5.81 -19.55 -16.78
CA LEU A 176 4.93 -18.82 -15.88
C LEU A 176 3.45 -19.11 -16.18
N PRO A 177 2.63 -19.35 -15.13
CA PRO A 177 1.19 -19.32 -15.23
C PRO A 177 0.68 -17.98 -15.79
N ARG A 178 -0.55 -17.96 -16.30
CA ARG A 178 -1.10 -16.80 -17.02
C ARG A 178 -1.19 -15.57 -16.12
N GLU A 179 -1.59 -15.77 -14.87
CA GLU A 179 -1.72 -14.76 -13.82
C GLU A 179 -0.39 -14.08 -13.50
N MET A 180 0.73 -14.80 -13.58
CA MET A 180 2.06 -14.23 -13.31
C MET A 180 2.58 -13.35 -14.46
N ARG A 181 1.99 -13.42 -15.65
CA ARG A 181 2.42 -12.61 -16.80
C ARG A 181 2.23 -11.12 -16.57
N ALA A 182 1.34 -10.72 -15.66
CA ALA A 182 1.20 -9.32 -15.25
C ALA A 182 2.50 -8.75 -14.65
N TYR A 183 3.36 -9.60 -14.09
CA TYR A 183 4.60 -9.25 -13.41
C TYR A 183 5.85 -9.34 -14.28
N MET A 184 5.68 -9.39 -15.61
CA MET A 184 6.77 -9.58 -16.59
C MET A 184 6.92 -8.43 -17.59
N GLY A 185 5.98 -7.47 -17.61
CA GLY A 185 5.93 -6.43 -18.63
C GLY A 185 5.88 -5.01 -18.08
N ASN A 186 5.67 -4.04 -18.98
CA ASN A 186 5.47 -2.65 -18.59
C ASN A 186 4.20 -2.47 -17.76
N SER A 187 4.27 -1.55 -16.82
CA SER A 187 3.15 -1.02 -16.04
C SER A 187 3.35 0.49 -15.83
N PRO A 188 2.37 1.24 -15.29
CA PRO A 188 2.55 2.68 -15.08
C PRO A 188 3.80 2.97 -14.24
N MET A 189 4.69 3.82 -14.77
CA MET A 189 6.00 4.17 -14.20
C MET A 189 7.07 3.06 -14.22
N ILE A 190 6.77 1.90 -14.81
CA ILE A 190 7.71 0.77 -14.98
C ILE A 190 7.82 0.46 -16.48
N ASP A 191 8.75 1.12 -17.15
CA ASP A 191 8.99 1.00 -18.59
C ASP A 191 10.09 -0.03 -18.90
N ALA A 192 9.87 -1.28 -18.48
CA ALA A 192 10.82 -2.41 -18.60
C ALA A 192 11.38 -2.65 -20.02
N THR A 193 10.70 -2.20 -21.07
CA THR A 193 11.12 -2.33 -22.47
C THR A 193 11.89 -1.12 -23.02
N ASN A 194 12.15 -0.10 -22.20
CA ASN A 194 12.92 1.07 -22.59
C ASN A 194 14.36 0.69 -23.02
N PRO A 195 14.92 1.32 -24.08
CA PRO A 195 16.28 1.05 -24.53
C PRO A 195 17.36 1.16 -23.44
N ALA A 196 17.25 2.11 -22.51
CA ALA A 196 18.21 2.29 -21.42
C ALA A 196 18.16 1.12 -20.42
N ILE A 197 16.95 0.68 -20.05
CA ILE A 197 16.74 -0.49 -19.19
C ILE A 197 17.29 -1.75 -19.85
N ARG A 198 17.00 -1.95 -21.15
CA ARG A 198 17.52 -3.07 -21.94
C ARG A 198 19.04 -3.06 -22.05
N ALA A 199 19.66 -1.89 -22.19
CA ALA A 199 21.11 -1.75 -22.26
C ALA A 199 21.75 -2.19 -20.94
N LEU A 200 21.28 -1.65 -19.81
CA LEU A 200 21.78 -2.02 -18.50
C LEU A 200 21.52 -3.49 -18.18
N SER A 201 20.32 -4.02 -18.48
CA SER A 201 20.04 -5.45 -18.26
C SER A 201 20.94 -6.38 -19.07
N ARG A 202 21.40 -5.97 -20.26
CA ARG A 202 22.37 -6.76 -21.05
C ARG A 202 23.79 -6.67 -20.50
N GLU A 203 24.18 -5.51 -20.00
CA GLU A 203 25.47 -5.30 -19.31
C GLU A 203 25.56 -6.27 -18.13
N LEU A 204 24.56 -6.27 -17.25
CA LEU A 204 24.50 -7.17 -16.09
C LEU A 204 24.47 -8.66 -16.47
N ALA A 205 23.81 -9.01 -17.58
CA ALA A 205 23.83 -10.39 -18.08
C ALA A 205 25.20 -10.82 -18.62
N GLY A 206 26.05 -9.88 -19.05
CA GLY A 206 27.40 -10.12 -19.54
C GLY A 206 28.38 -10.53 -18.43
N ASP A 207 28.09 -10.16 -17.19
CA ASP A 207 28.90 -10.50 -16.01
C ASP A 207 28.75 -11.97 -15.57
N ALA A 208 27.88 -12.73 -16.24
CA ALA A 208 27.71 -14.18 -16.08
C ALA A 208 27.53 -14.63 -14.60
N PRO A 209 26.46 -14.20 -13.91
CA PRO A 209 26.19 -14.61 -12.53
C PRO A 209 26.14 -16.14 -12.38
N GLU A 210 26.61 -16.66 -11.24
CA GLU A 210 26.71 -18.11 -11.00
C GLU A 210 25.33 -18.73 -10.70
N SER A 211 24.36 -17.92 -10.27
CA SER A 211 22.99 -18.34 -9.98
C SER A 211 21.93 -17.27 -10.30
N ASP A 212 20.65 -17.66 -10.37
CA ASP A 212 19.54 -16.72 -10.54
C ASP A 212 19.35 -15.82 -9.31
N TRP A 213 19.71 -16.29 -8.11
CA TRP A 213 19.75 -15.45 -6.91
C TRP A 213 20.77 -14.33 -7.04
N GLU A 214 21.99 -14.65 -7.45
CA GLU A 214 23.06 -13.68 -7.68
C GLU A 214 22.72 -12.71 -8.81
N LYS A 215 22.08 -13.18 -9.87
CA LYS A 215 21.56 -12.33 -10.95
C LYS A 215 20.62 -11.25 -10.42
N VAL A 216 19.68 -11.61 -9.54
CA VAL A 216 18.79 -10.63 -8.91
C VAL A 216 19.55 -9.72 -7.94
N ARG A 217 20.53 -10.26 -7.20
CA ARG A 217 21.37 -9.50 -6.29
C ARG A 217 22.20 -8.44 -7.02
N GLN A 218 22.78 -8.76 -8.18
CA GLN A 218 23.49 -7.81 -9.02
C GLN A 218 22.57 -6.67 -9.47
N ILE A 219 21.33 -6.98 -9.89
CA ILE A 219 20.33 -5.95 -10.22
C ILE A 219 20.06 -5.06 -9.00
N TYR A 220 19.87 -5.64 -7.83
CA TYR A 220 19.64 -4.93 -6.58
C TYR A 220 20.77 -3.95 -6.25
N ASP A 221 22.01 -4.43 -6.28
CA ASP A 221 23.20 -3.64 -5.96
C ASP A 221 23.38 -2.49 -6.95
N VAL A 222 23.18 -2.75 -8.24
CA VAL A 222 23.34 -1.73 -9.29
C VAL A 222 22.27 -0.64 -9.22
N VAL A 223 21.03 -0.97 -8.84
CA VAL A 223 19.99 0.05 -8.61
C VAL A 223 20.41 0.99 -7.48
N ARG A 224 20.94 0.44 -6.39
CA ARG A 224 21.34 1.21 -5.20
C ARG A 224 22.60 2.03 -5.43
N ASP A 225 23.52 1.53 -6.26
CA ASP A 225 24.72 2.25 -6.67
C ASP A 225 24.40 3.41 -7.63
N LYS A 226 23.59 3.14 -8.68
CA LYS A 226 23.32 4.13 -9.73
C LYS A 226 22.30 5.20 -9.32
N VAL A 227 21.43 4.95 -8.34
CA VAL A 227 20.36 5.86 -7.97
C VAL A 227 20.48 6.30 -6.51
N ARG A 228 20.80 7.58 -6.31
CA ARG A 228 20.82 8.19 -4.99
C ARG A 228 19.40 8.58 -4.56
N TYR A 229 19.04 8.23 -3.33
CA TYR A 229 17.74 8.62 -2.77
C TYR A 229 17.55 10.14 -2.74
N GLN A 230 16.47 10.61 -3.36
CA GLN A 230 16.03 11.99 -3.32
C GLN A 230 14.51 12.05 -3.51
N GLU A 231 13.80 12.60 -2.52
CA GLU A 231 12.36 12.85 -2.63
C GLU A 231 12.05 13.76 -3.81
N GLY A 232 10.99 13.45 -4.55
CA GLY A 232 10.59 14.20 -5.73
C GLY A 232 9.27 13.71 -6.31
N PRO A 233 8.84 14.27 -7.45
CA PRO A 233 7.73 13.70 -8.20
C PRO A 233 8.14 12.32 -8.73
N ILE A 234 7.16 11.41 -8.78
CA ILE A 234 7.32 10.06 -9.33
C ILE A 234 7.77 10.14 -10.80
N ARG A 235 8.76 9.33 -11.17
CA ARG A 235 9.37 9.25 -12.50
C ARG A 235 9.20 7.86 -13.11
N ASP A 236 9.40 7.76 -14.41
CA ASP A 236 9.53 6.46 -15.06
C ASP A 236 10.84 5.80 -14.60
N ALA A 237 10.87 4.47 -14.53
CA ALA A 237 12.07 3.71 -14.16
C ALA A 237 13.31 4.12 -14.98
N SER A 238 13.16 4.33 -16.30
CA SER A 238 14.26 4.79 -17.15
C SER A 238 14.74 6.22 -16.85
N ASP A 239 13.86 7.11 -16.38
CA ASP A 239 14.22 8.47 -15.98
C ASP A 239 15.01 8.46 -14.67
N ALA A 240 14.62 7.63 -13.71
CA ALA A 240 15.39 7.41 -12.48
C ALA A 240 16.80 6.89 -12.81
N LEU A 241 16.92 5.91 -13.72
CA LEU A 241 18.21 5.40 -14.19
C LEU A 241 19.05 6.50 -14.87
N LYS A 242 18.44 7.31 -15.74
CA LYS A 242 19.15 8.35 -16.48
C LYS A 242 19.64 9.49 -15.59
N THR A 243 18.83 9.89 -14.61
CA THR A 243 19.13 11.02 -13.73
C THR A 243 19.99 10.64 -12.53
N GLY A 244 20.03 9.35 -12.16
CA GLY A 244 20.75 8.85 -11.00
C GLY A 244 20.17 9.30 -9.66
N ILE A 245 18.92 9.78 -9.66
CA ILE A 245 18.18 10.22 -8.48
C ILE A 245 16.76 9.69 -8.51
N GLY A 246 16.20 9.38 -7.34
CA GLY A 246 14.83 8.91 -7.23
C GLY A 246 14.41 8.67 -5.79
N ASP A 247 13.11 8.64 -5.55
CA ASP A 247 12.56 8.25 -4.24
C ASP A 247 12.39 6.73 -4.11
N CYS A 248 11.68 6.29 -3.06
CA CYS A 248 11.43 4.87 -2.84
C CYS A 248 10.62 4.22 -3.97
N GLU A 249 9.70 4.95 -4.60
CA GLU A 249 8.91 4.45 -5.71
C GLU A 249 9.76 4.35 -6.97
N ASP A 250 10.57 5.35 -7.27
CA ASP A 250 11.46 5.37 -8.44
C ASP A 250 12.47 4.22 -8.40
N MET A 251 13.16 4.04 -7.26
CA MET A 251 14.14 2.96 -7.08
C MET A 251 13.49 1.58 -7.16
N THR A 252 12.31 1.42 -6.55
CA THR A 252 11.53 0.18 -6.65
C THR A 252 11.11 -0.10 -8.10
N SER A 253 10.68 0.93 -8.84
CA SER A 253 10.29 0.82 -10.24
C SER A 253 11.43 0.37 -11.12
N LEU A 254 12.63 0.96 -10.92
CA LEU A 254 13.83 0.60 -11.65
C LEU A 254 14.24 -0.85 -11.41
N PHE A 255 14.24 -1.29 -10.15
CA PHE A 255 14.51 -2.68 -9.80
C PHE A 255 13.53 -3.62 -10.50
N VAL A 256 12.22 -3.37 -10.40
CA VAL A 256 11.19 -4.18 -11.05
C VAL A 256 11.35 -4.18 -12.58
N ALA A 257 11.66 -3.03 -13.18
CA ALA A 257 11.88 -2.91 -14.61
C ALA A 257 13.05 -3.77 -15.10
N LEU A 258 14.18 -3.75 -14.37
CA LEU A 258 15.37 -4.54 -14.69
C LEU A 258 15.12 -6.03 -14.50
N CYS A 259 14.50 -6.45 -13.38
CA CYS A 259 14.12 -7.84 -13.15
C CYS A 259 13.23 -8.37 -14.29
N ARG A 260 12.18 -7.63 -14.65
CA ARG A 260 11.27 -8.00 -15.74
C ARG A 260 11.98 -8.10 -17.09
N ASN A 261 12.89 -7.17 -17.38
CA ASN A 261 13.69 -7.22 -18.61
C ASN A 261 14.60 -8.45 -18.66
N ALA A 262 15.16 -8.83 -17.52
CA ALA A 262 16.01 -10.00 -17.33
C ALA A 262 15.24 -11.33 -17.22
N GLY A 263 13.91 -11.31 -17.40
CA GLY A 263 13.06 -12.49 -17.38
C GLY A 263 12.62 -12.94 -15.98
N ILE A 264 12.89 -12.15 -14.94
CA ILE A 264 12.52 -12.44 -13.55
C ILE A 264 11.17 -11.79 -13.25
N PRO A 265 10.15 -12.54 -12.78
CA PRO A 265 8.90 -11.93 -12.33
C PRO A 265 9.17 -11.05 -11.11
N ALA A 266 8.72 -9.80 -11.18
CA ALA A 266 8.90 -8.83 -10.11
C ALA A 266 7.66 -7.95 -9.96
N ARG A 267 7.35 -7.50 -8.74
CA ARG A 267 6.20 -6.65 -8.43
C ARG A 267 6.51 -5.66 -7.31
N MET A 268 5.67 -4.64 -7.19
CA MET A 268 5.73 -3.71 -6.06
C MET A 268 4.92 -4.23 -4.86
N VAL A 269 5.36 -3.91 -3.65
CA VAL A 269 4.61 -4.08 -2.41
C VAL A 269 4.41 -2.72 -1.79
N TRP A 270 3.17 -2.39 -1.46
CA TRP A 270 2.79 -1.10 -0.94
C TRP A 270 2.40 -1.19 0.52
N ILE A 271 3.04 -0.36 1.33
CA ILE A 271 2.76 -0.17 2.75
C ILE A 271 2.47 1.31 3.00
N PRO A 272 1.93 1.70 4.16
CA PRO A 272 1.73 3.10 4.49
C PRO A 272 3.02 3.94 4.37
N GLY A 273 3.03 4.87 3.42
CA GLY A 273 4.10 5.85 3.20
C GLY A 273 5.39 5.29 2.60
N HIS A 274 5.40 4.07 2.06
CA HIS A 274 6.59 3.47 1.43
C HIS A 274 6.20 2.34 0.48
N CYS A 275 7.12 1.94 -0.40
CA CYS A 275 7.00 0.72 -1.18
C CYS A 275 8.36 0.05 -1.33
N TYR A 276 8.33 -1.26 -1.62
CA TYR A 276 9.52 -2.04 -1.91
C TYR A 276 9.22 -3.12 -2.96
N PRO A 277 10.23 -3.60 -3.70
CA PRO A 277 10.04 -4.67 -4.66
C PRO A 277 10.02 -6.07 -4.02
N GLU A 278 9.27 -6.97 -4.66
CA GLU A 278 9.42 -8.42 -4.54
C GLU A 278 9.82 -9.02 -5.90
N PHE A 279 10.64 -10.06 -5.89
CA PHE A 279 10.97 -10.88 -7.05
C PHE A 279 10.62 -12.35 -6.78
N TYR A 280 10.33 -13.11 -7.83
CA TYR A 280 9.88 -14.50 -7.69
C TYR A 280 10.93 -15.47 -8.20
N LEU A 281 11.27 -16.46 -7.38
CA LEU A 281 12.10 -17.63 -7.76
C LEU A 281 11.43 -18.91 -7.25
N GLU A 282 11.70 -20.03 -7.89
CA GLU A 282 11.22 -21.35 -7.49
C GLU A 282 12.35 -22.33 -7.22
N PRO A 283 12.17 -23.33 -6.34
CA PRO A 283 13.13 -24.43 -6.20
C PRO A 283 13.27 -25.18 -7.53
N LYS A 284 14.48 -25.55 -7.91
CA LYS A 284 14.79 -26.25 -9.16
C LYS A 284 14.02 -27.57 -9.36
N ASP A 285 13.79 -28.30 -8.27
CA ASP A 285 13.08 -29.58 -8.29
C ASP A 285 11.57 -29.45 -8.08
N ALA A 286 11.04 -28.22 -8.13
CA ALA A 286 9.62 -27.96 -8.03
C ALA A 286 8.83 -28.65 -9.15
N LYS A 287 7.75 -29.34 -8.75
CA LYS A 287 6.77 -29.94 -9.66
C LYS A 287 5.38 -29.41 -9.31
N PRO A 288 5.10 -28.12 -9.60
CA PRO A 288 3.78 -27.56 -9.29
C PRO A 288 2.70 -28.29 -10.06
N GLU A 289 1.54 -28.46 -9.43
CA GLU A 289 0.34 -28.85 -10.16
C GLU A 289 -0.06 -27.76 -11.16
N ARG A 290 -0.91 -28.12 -12.13
CA ARG A 290 -1.27 -27.19 -13.21
C ARG A 290 -2.03 -25.99 -12.64
N GLY A 291 -1.40 -24.83 -12.66
CA GLY A 291 -1.97 -23.57 -12.18
C GLY A 291 -1.50 -23.18 -10.77
N GLU A 292 -0.57 -23.93 -10.18
CA GLU A 292 0.04 -23.57 -8.91
C GLU A 292 1.42 -22.92 -9.09
N LEU A 293 1.80 -22.12 -8.10
CA LEU A 293 3.11 -21.50 -7.97
C LEU A 293 3.91 -22.30 -6.94
N ALA A 294 5.04 -22.87 -7.34
CA ALA A 294 5.91 -23.63 -6.42
C ALA A 294 6.99 -22.79 -5.75
N GLY A 295 7.25 -21.60 -6.28
CA GLY A 295 8.21 -20.64 -5.78
C GLY A 295 7.67 -19.63 -4.77
N THR A 296 8.57 -18.74 -4.36
CA THR A 296 8.37 -17.75 -3.32
C THR A 296 8.65 -16.35 -3.86
N TRP A 297 7.88 -15.37 -3.37
CA TRP A 297 8.16 -13.95 -3.58
C TRP A 297 9.12 -13.47 -2.49
N TYR A 298 10.32 -13.07 -2.90
CA TYR A 298 11.37 -12.56 -2.03
C TYR A 298 11.39 -11.03 -2.06
N PRO A 299 11.25 -10.36 -0.91
CA PRO A 299 11.32 -8.91 -0.84
C PRO A 299 12.77 -8.42 -0.84
N CYS A 300 12.98 -7.18 -1.25
CA CYS A 300 14.22 -6.46 -0.96
C CYS A 300 13.95 -4.97 -0.78
N GLN A 301 14.78 -4.29 0.02
CA GLN A 301 14.64 -2.86 0.29
C GLN A 301 15.48 -2.06 -0.71
N ALA A 302 14.84 -1.54 -1.76
CA ALA A 302 15.53 -0.76 -2.79
C ALA A 302 16.04 0.58 -2.24
N ALA A 303 15.26 1.25 -1.39
CA ALA A 303 15.61 2.55 -0.80
C ALA A 303 15.69 2.45 0.74
N GLY A 304 16.79 2.94 1.33
CA GLY A 304 17.04 2.87 2.78
C GLY A 304 17.99 1.74 3.17
N THR A 305 17.87 1.24 4.40
CA THR A 305 18.74 0.17 4.95
C THR A 305 18.69 -1.08 4.09
N GLU A 306 19.86 -1.61 3.76
CA GLU A 306 19.99 -2.78 2.91
C GLU A 306 19.29 -4.00 3.51
N GLN A 307 18.41 -4.61 2.72
CA GLN A 307 17.73 -5.87 3.02
C GLN A 307 17.46 -6.58 1.69
N PHE A 308 17.90 -7.81 1.54
CA PHE A 308 17.74 -8.57 0.30
C PHE A 308 17.31 -10.00 0.62
N GLY A 309 16.24 -10.47 -0.02
CA GLY A 309 15.68 -11.79 0.24
C GLY A 309 14.83 -11.88 1.51
N GLY A 310 14.92 -10.88 2.39
CA GLY A 310 14.19 -10.76 3.64
C GLY A 310 13.71 -9.33 3.87
N MET A 311 12.80 -9.16 4.82
CA MET A 311 12.18 -7.89 5.16
C MET A 311 11.77 -7.87 6.63
N LEU A 312 12.35 -6.92 7.37
CA LEU A 312 12.07 -6.61 8.77
C LEU A 312 10.97 -5.55 8.92
N GLU A 313 10.45 -5.02 7.80
CA GLU A 313 9.38 -4.03 7.82
C GLU A 313 8.08 -4.59 8.42
N SER A 314 7.63 -3.97 9.50
CA SER A 314 6.44 -4.38 10.26
C SER A 314 5.18 -3.63 9.87
N ARG A 315 5.27 -2.54 9.09
CA ARG A 315 4.10 -1.83 8.58
C ARG A 315 3.25 -2.77 7.72
N PRO A 316 1.91 -2.68 7.82
CA PRO A 316 1.01 -3.59 7.14
C PRO A 316 1.04 -3.39 5.62
N VAL A 317 1.04 -4.49 4.87
CA VAL A 317 0.89 -4.48 3.41
C VAL A 317 -0.55 -4.21 3.05
N LEU A 318 -0.72 -3.13 2.30
CA LEU A 318 -1.99 -2.66 1.79
C LEU A 318 -2.36 -3.33 0.46
N GLN A 319 -1.37 -3.50 -0.43
CA GLN A 319 -1.55 -4.10 -1.74
C GLN A 319 -0.21 -4.58 -2.31
N LYS A 320 -0.25 -5.58 -3.18
CA LYS A 320 0.90 -6.08 -3.95
C LYS A 320 0.57 -6.03 -5.44
N GLY A 321 1.52 -5.56 -6.26
CA GLY A 321 1.33 -5.30 -7.68
C GLY A 321 1.50 -3.82 -8.02
N ASP A 322 1.56 -3.55 -9.32
CA ASP A 322 1.86 -2.23 -9.88
C ASP A 322 1.03 -1.93 -11.13
N ARG A 323 -0.02 -2.72 -11.37
CA ARG A 323 -0.92 -2.56 -12.51
C ARG A 323 -2.34 -3.00 -12.14
N PHE A 324 -3.11 -2.08 -11.59
CA PHE A 324 -4.47 -2.34 -11.16
C PHE A 324 -5.48 -1.81 -12.17
N ARG A 325 -6.51 -2.60 -12.46
CA ARG A 325 -7.70 -2.14 -13.20
C ARG A 325 -8.79 -1.82 -12.20
N VAL A 326 -9.16 -0.55 -12.12
CA VAL A 326 -10.24 -0.07 -11.24
C VAL A 326 -11.37 0.51 -12.10
N PRO A 327 -12.66 0.23 -11.79
CA PRO A 327 -13.80 0.77 -12.53
C PRO A 327 -13.85 2.30 -12.65
N GLU A 328 -13.23 2.99 -11.71
CA GLU A 328 -13.23 4.44 -11.59
C GLU A 328 -12.25 5.12 -12.58
N GLN A 329 -11.35 4.35 -13.21
CA GLN A 329 -10.32 4.86 -14.11
C GLN A 329 -10.33 4.11 -15.45
N ARG A 330 -10.15 4.84 -16.56
CA ARG A 330 -10.12 4.23 -17.91
C ARG A 330 -8.84 3.46 -18.18
N THR A 331 -7.73 3.93 -17.62
CA THR A 331 -6.41 3.33 -17.77
C THR A 331 -6.02 2.60 -16.48
N PRO A 332 -5.23 1.53 -16.57
CA PRO A 332 -4.66 0.91 -15.37
C PRO A 332 -3.87 1.91 -14.54
N VAL A 333 -3.94 1.77 -13.21
CA VAL A 333 -3.22 2.61 -12.25
C VAL A 333 -2.10 1.81 -11.59
N ARG A 334 -1.05 2.49 -11.12
CA ARG A 334 0.05 1.84 -10.39
C ARG A 334 -0.33 1.45 -8.96
N TYR A 335 -1.25 2.20 -8.37
CA TYR A 335 -1.61 2.16 -6.96
C TYR A 335 -3.13 2.35 -6.84
N VAL A 336 -3.80 1.49 -6.07
CA VAL A 336 -5.23 1.63 -5.79
C VAL A 336 -5.44 2.69 -4.72
N ALA A 337 -5.66 3.93 -5.19
CA ALA A 337 -5.86 5.07 -4.31
C ALA A 337 -7.28 5.17 -3.75
N GLU A 338 -7.38 5.94 -2.67
CA GLU A 338 -8.63 6.53 -2.23
C GLU A 338 -9.26 7.37 -3.36
N PHE A 339 -10.57 7.25 -3.52
CA PHE A 339 -11.28 7.91 -4.62
C PHE A 339 -12.65 8.38 -4.16
N PHE A 340 -13.04 9.57 -4.62
CA PHE A 340 -14.37 10.11 -4.40
C PHE A 340 -14.89 10.83 -5.64
N ARG A 341 -16.16 10.62 -5.96
CA ARG A 341 -16.93 11.41 -6.94
C ARG A 341 -18.37 11.59 -6.49
N CYS A 342 -19.00 12.66 -6.93
CA CYS A 342 -20.44 12.89 -6.80
C CYS A 342 -20.93 13.91 -7.83
N ASP A 343 -22.24 13.92 -8.07
CA ASP A 343 -22.95 15.04 -8.68
C ASP A 343 -23.36 16.03 -7.57
N ARG A 344 -23.29 17.34 -7.84
CA ARG A 344 -23.52 18.39 -6.85
C ARG A 344 -24.62 19.35 -7.29
N GLN A 345 -25.54 19.68 -6.39
CA GLN A 345 -26.54 20.74 -6.56
C GLN A 345 -26.08 22.01 -5.84
N GLY A 346 -25.25 22.80 -6.52
CA GLY A 346 -24.66 24.03 -5.98
C GLY A 346 -23.17 24.15 -6.33
N SER A 347 -22.58 25.29 -6.00
CA SER A 347 -21.17 25.61 -6.36
C SER A 347 -20.15 25.10 -5.34
N LYS A 348 -20.52 24.98 -4.06
CA LYS A 348 -19.61 24.55 -2.98
C LYS A 348 -19.24 23.06 -3.11
N ALA A 349 -18.03 22.71 -2.71
CA ALA A 349 -17.54 21.33 -2.73
C ALA A 349 -17.82 20.63 -1.39
N PRO A 350 -18.13 19.32 -1.38
CA PRO A 350 -18.10 18.53 -0.16
C PRO A 350 -16.68 18.44 0.37
N ARG A 351 -16.53 18.41 1.70
CA ARG A 351 -15.28 18.05 2.35
C ARG A 351 -15.27 16.53 2.50
N VAL A 352 -14.18 15.93 2.03
CA VAL A 352 -13.96 14.49 2.06
C VAL A 352 -12.63 14.24 2.72
N GLU A 353 -12.65 13.44 3.77
CA GLU A 353 -11.49 13.08 4.56
C GLU A 353 -11.36 11.56 4.56
N PHE A 354 -10.32 11.05 3.89
CA PHE A 354 -9.97 9.65 4.00
C PHE A 354 -9.14 9.42 5.25
N VAL A 355 -9.49 8.38 5.99
CA VAL A 355 -8.80 7.97 7.21
C VAL A 355 -7.96 6.74 6.89
N ARG A 356 -6.69 6.77 7.30
CA ARG A 356 -5.79 5.62 7.32
C ARG A 356 -4.71 5.90 8.35
N LYS A 357 -4.92 5.45 9.57
CA LYS A 357 -4.01 5.73 10.69
C LYS A 357 -3.98 4.58 11.70
N PRO A 358 -2.87 4.40 12.43
CA PRO A 358 -2.84 3.54 13.60
C PRO A 358 -3.84 4.01 14.66
N VAL A 359 -4.38 3.09 15.46
CA VAL A 359 -5.29 3.37 16.59
C VAL A 359 -4.83 2.74 17.90
#